data_AF-A0A8S2M7Z0-F1
#
_entry.id   AF-A0A8S2M7Z0-F1
#
_cell.length_a   1.000
_cell.length_b   1.000
_cell.length_c   1.000
_cell.angle_alpha   90.00
_cell.angle_beta   90.00
_cell.angle_gamma   90.00
#
_symmetry.space_group_name_H-M   'P 1'
#
loop_
_entity.id
_entity.type
_entity.pdbx_description
1 polymer ?
#
loop_
_entity_poly.entity_id
_entity_poly.type
_entity_poly.pdbx_seq_one_letter_code
_entity_poly.pdbx_strand_id
1 'polypeptide(L)'
;MYEKPKAPQFRATKMWNSLVQNFRSSIKLKKKRHFFKTYQNCFSSSDAITCMVNILQQQSSGSSSSLVTRTQAITMLQSLYNAKIFSDIKDDSKRTDASDPKQFLDNKIFK
;
A
#
# COMPACT_ATOMS: atom_id res chain seq x y z
N MET A 1 41.69 14.21 -8.94
CA MET A 1 40.41 13.57 -9.27
C MET A 1 39.78 13.09 -7.96
N TYR A 2 38.77 13.79 -7.46
CA TYR A 2 38.02 13.37 -6.26
C TYR A 2 36.66 12.86 -6.75
N GLU A 3 36.45 11.55 -6.77
CA GLU A 3 35.08 11.03 -6.89
C GLU A 3 34.38 11.29 -5.56
N LYS A 4 33.43 12.23 -5.59
CA LYS A 4 32.51 12.47 -4.47
C LYS A 4 31.79 11.15 -4.20
N PRO A 5 31.86 10.55 -2.99
CA PRO A 5 31.08 9.36 -2.69
C PRO A 5 29.61 9.73 -2.90
N LYS A 6 28.97 9.06 -3.86
CA LYS A 6 27.56 9.25 -4.21
C LYS A 6 26.76 8.77 -3.00
N ALA A 7 26.48 9.68 -2.06
CA ALA A 7 25.56 9.43 -0.97
C ALA A 7 24.30 8.78 -1.57
N PRO A 8 23.65 7.79 -0.93
CA PRO A 8 22.38 7.27 -1.43
C PRO A 8 21.40 8.45 -1.45
N GLN A 9 21.28 9.05 -2.63
CA GLN A 9 20.85 10.45 -2.82
C GLN A 9 19.39 10.69 -2.47
N PHE A 10 18.65 9.67 -2.04
CA PHE A 10 17.26 9.79 -1.66
C PHE A 10 16.92 8.80 -0.54
N ARG A 11 17.22 9.18 0.70
CA ARG A 11 16.85 8.43 1.92
C ARG A 11 15.35 8.10 1.94
N ALA A 12 14.53 9.06 1.52
CA ALA A 12 13.09 8.91 1.36
C ALA A 12 12.71 7.82 0.33
N THR A 13 13.36 7.79 -0.83
CA THR A 13 13.11 6.77 -1.85
C THR A 13 13.54 5.38 -1.38
N LYS A 14 14.65 5.27 -0.63
CA LYS A 14 15.06 3.99 -0.03
C LYS A 14 14.00 3.49 0.97
N MET A 15 13.50 4.38 1.81
CA MET A 15 12.41 4.06 2.75
C MET A 15 11.14 3.61 2.00
N TRP A 16 10.75 4.31 0.93
CA TRP A 16 9.62 3.93 0.07
C TRP A 16 9.81 2.55 -0.55
N ASN A 17 10.97 2.26 -1.12
CA ASN A 17 11.26 0.97 -1.72
C ASN A 17 11.18 -0.18 -0.71
N SER A 18 11.75 0.01 0.48
CA SER A 18 11.63 -0.97 1.57
C SER A 18 10.18 -1.16 2.02
N LEU A 19 9.39 -0.10 2.08
CA LEU A 19 7.96 -0.16 2.41
C LEU A 19 7.19 -0.97 1.36
N VAL A 20 7.41 -0.68 0.07
CA VAL A 20 6.78 -1.41 -1.05
C VAL A 20 7.17 -2.89 -1.05
N GLN A 21 8.44 -3.20 -0.80
CA GLN A 21 8.92 -4.58 -0.69
C GLN A 21 8.27 -5.31 0.48
N ASN A 22 8.27 -4.70 1.67
CA ASN A 22 7.63 -5.26 2.86
C ASN A 22 6.14 -5.47 2.63
N PHE A 23 5.47 -4.55 1.94
CA PHE A 23 4.06 -4.68 1.57
C PHE A 23 3.82 -5.90 0.67
N ARG A 24 4.61 -6.06 -0.40
CA ARG A 24 4.49 -7.22 -1.31
C ARG A 24 4.77 -8.56 -0.62
N SER A 25 5.70 -8.61 0.31
CA SER A 25 6.02 -9.83 1.07
C SER A 25 5.02 -10.12 2.19
N SER A 26 4.45 -9.09 2.80
CA SER A 26 3.56 -9.23 3.96
C SER A 26 2.09 -9.39 3.56
N ILE A 27 1.70 -8.90 2.38
CA ILE A 27 0.31 -8.99 1.92
C ILE A 27 -0.05 -10.44 1.61
N LYS A 28 -1.02 -10.97 2.34
CA LYS A 28 -1.52 -12.33 2.12
C LYS A 28 -2.46 -12.32 0.92
N LEU A 29 -1.93 -12.73 -0.22
CA LEU A 29 -2.73 -13.00 -1.41
C LEU A 29 -3.58 -14.25 -1.16
N LYS A 30 -4.91 -14.10 -1.26
CA LYS A 30 -5.88 -15.18 -1.01
C LYS A 30 -6.78 -15.37 -2.21
N LYS A 31 -7.36 -16.57 -2.30
CA LYS A 31 -8.49 -16.84 -3.18
C LYS A 31 -9.73 -16.22 -2.56
N LYS A 32 -10.37 -15.27 -3.24
CA LYS A 32 -11.64 -14.66 -2.79
C LYS A 32 -12.74 -14.91 -3.81
N ARG A 33 -13.93 -15.28 -3.31
CA ARG A 33 -15.15 -15.40 -4.12
C ARG A 33 -16.00 -14.16 -3.92
N HIS A 34 -16.36 -13.49 -5.01
CA HIS A 34 -17.15 -12.26 -4.97
C HIS A 34 -18.01 -12.16 -6.25
N PHE A 35 -19.30 -11.83 -6.10
CA PHE A 35 -20.28 -11.82 -7.21
C PHE A 35 -20.22 -13.06 -8.12
N PHE A 36 -20.25 -14.26 -7.51
CA PHE A 36 -20.16 -15.56 -8.21
C PHE A 36 -18.87 -15.80 -9.02
N LYS A 37 -17.94 -14.85 -9.06
CA LYS A 37 -16.61 -15.01 -9.65
C LYS A 37 -15.59 -15.33 -8.56
N THR A 38 -14.59 -16.12 -8.92
CA THR A 38 -13.50 -16.46 -8.01
C THR A 38 -12.21 -15.84 -8.53
N TYR A 39 -11.60 -15.00 -7.69
CA TYR A 39 -10.36 -14.32 -8.00
C TYR A 39 -9.21 -14.95 -7.22
N GLN A 40 -8.11 -15.19 -7.92
CA GLN A 40 -6.87 -15.76 -7.39
C GLN A 40 -5.82 -14.67 -7.23
N ASN A 41 -5.00 -14.81 -6.20
CA ASN A 41 -3.95 -13.85 -5.86
C ASN A 41 -4.49 -12.44 -5.57
N CYS A 42 -5.53 -12.35 -4.72
CA CYS A 42 -6.20 -11.08 -4.45
C CYS A 42 -6.23 -10.76 -2.96
N PHE A 43 -6.39 -9.48 -2.64
CA PHE A 43 -6.55 -8.99 -1.28
C PHE A 43 -7.72 -8.01 -1.22
N SER A 44 -8.39 -7.88 -0.07
CA SER A 44 -9.35 -6.79 0.12
C SER A 44 -8.64 -5.55 0.64
N SER A 45 -9.27 -4.40 0.46
CA SER A 45 -8.82 -3.16 1.09
C SER A 45 -8.53 -3.29 2.58
N SER A 46 -9.40 -3.94 3.34
CA SER A 46 -9.21 -4.14 4.79
C SER A 46 -7.95 -4.92 5.12
N ASP A 47 -7.63 -5.94 4.31
CA ASP A 47 -6.39 -6.73 4.44
C ASP A 47 -5.18 -5.85 4.13
N ALA A 48 -5.25 -5.01 3.08
CA ALA A 48 -4.19 -4.09 2.71
C ALA A 48 -3.94 -3.01 3.79
N ILE A 49 -5.00 -2.41 4.34
CA ILE A 49 -4.89 -1.40 5.39
C ILE A 49 -4.26 -2.01 6.64
N THR A 50 -4.70 -3.20 7.06
CA THR A 50 -4.15 -3.89 8.23
C THR A 50 -2.68 -4.24 8.02
N CYS A 51 -2.32 -4.74 6.84
CA CYS A 51 -0.93 -5.01 6.47
C CYS A 51 -0.07 -3.73 6.51
N MET A 52 -0.57 -2.63 5.93
CA MET A 52 0.13 -1.35 5.88
C MET A 52 0.35 -0.75 7.27
N VAL A 53 -0.66 -0.79 8.14
CA VAL A 53 -0.53 -0.35 9.54
C VAL A 53 0.56 -1.15 10.26
N ASN A 54 0.59 -2.48 10.09
CA ASN A 54 1.61 -3.33 10.71
C ASN A 54 3.03 -2.99 10.20
N ILE A 55 3.20 -2.72 8.91
CA ILE A 55 4.50 -2.34 8.33
C ILE A 55 4.95 -0.98 8.89
N LEU A 56 4.05 0.00 8.93
CA LEU A 56 4.34 1.33 9.45
C LEU A 56 4.69 1.28 10.95
N GLN A 57 4.03 0.43 11.73
CA GLN A 57 4.37 0.22 13.15
C GLN A 57 5.77 -0.38 13.31
N GLN A 58 6.14 -1.39 12.50
CA GLN A 58 7.48 -1.97 12.52
C GLN A 58 8.57 -0.96 12.15
N GLN A 59 8.31 -0.06 11.20
CA GLN A 59 9.24 1.00 10.82
C GLN A 59 9.31 2.13 11.86
N SER A 60 8.20 2.43 12.54
CA SER A 60 8.12 3.49 13.56
C SER A 60 8.70 3.06 14.92
N SER A 61 8.98 1.77 15.13
CA SER A 61 9.52 1.25 16.40
C SER A 61 10.88 1.86 16.79
N GLY A 62 11.56 2.57 15.90
CA GLY A 62 12.86 3.20 16.15
C GLY A 62 12.86 4.74 16.23
N SER A 63 11.74 5.44 16.01
CA SER A 63 11.71 6.91 16.02
C SER A 63 10.34 7.43 16.47
N SER A 64 10.30 7.95 17.70
CA SER A 64 9.24 8.74 18.35
C SER A 64 7.80 8.53 17.89
N SER A 65 7.06 7.72 18.65
CA SER A 65 5.66 7.86 19.08
C SER A 65 4.69 8.72 18.24
N SER A 66 4.70 8.59 16.92
CA SER A 66 3.59 9.07 16.11
C SER A 66 2.59 7.93 16.04
N LEU A 67 1.39 8.13 16.57
CA LEU A 67 0.28 7.20 16.42
C LEU A 67 0.07 6.98 14.92
N VAL A 68 0.64 5.89 14.40
CA VAL A 68 0.43 5.43 13.04
C VAL A 68 -1.07 5.16 12.90
N THR A 69 -1.77 6.14 12.37
CA THR A 69 -3.23 6.12 12.30
C THR A 69 -3.62 5.46 10.99
N ARG A 70 -4.72 4.69 10.98
CA ARG A 70 -5.28 4.08 9.75
C ARG A 70 -5.30 5.04 8.56
N THR A 71 -5.52 6.33 8.81
CA THR A 71 -5.48 7.41 7.81
C THR A 71 -4.15 7.49 7.06
N GLN A 72 -3.00 7.40 7.76
CA GLN A 72 -1.68 7.41 7.11
C GLN A 72 -1.49 6.18 6.22
N ALA A 73 -1.92 5.01 6.69
CA ALA A 73 -1.91 3.79 5.90
C ALA A 73 -2.77 3.91 4.62
N ILE A 74 -3.93 4.55 4.71
CA ILE A 74 -4.81 4.82 3.56
C ILE A 74 -4.11 5.74 2.56
N THR A 75 -3.50 6.84 3.00
CA THR A 75 -2.77 7.76 2.11
C THR A 75 -1.58 7.08 1.41
N MET A 76 -0.86 6.21 2.12
CA MET A 76 0.21 5.40 1.52
C MET A 76 -0.34 4.43 0.48
N LEU A 77 -1.43 3.73 0.78
CA LEU A 77 -2.10 2.83 -0.16
C LEU A 77 -2.62 3.55 -1.40
N GLN A 78 -3.17 4.76 -1.26
CA GLN A 78 -3.57 5.61 -2.40
C GLN A 78 -2.36 5.95 -3.27
N SER A 79 -1.22 6.29 -2.66
CA SER A 79 0.02 6.57 -3.40
C SER A 79 0.54 5.34 -4.16
N LEU A 80 0.45 4.15 -3.55
CA LEU A 80 0.78 2.88 -4.20
C LEU A 80 -0.17 2.54 -5.37
N TYR A 81 -1.47 2.81 -5.20
CA TYR A 81 -2.47 2.64 -6.24
C TYR A 81 -2.20 3.58 -7.43
N ASN A 82 -1.90 4.86 -7.17
CA ASN A 82 -1.52 5.83 -8.19
C ASN A 82 -0.23 5.44 -8.91
N ALA A 83 0.74 4.85 -8.19
CA ALA A 83 1.95 4.29 -8.76
C ALA A 83 1.74 2.96 -9.53
N LYS A 84 0.48 2.51 -9.70
CA LYS A 84 0.10 1.26 -10.38
C LYS A 84 0.78 0.02 -9.80
N ILE A 85 1.08 0.03 -8.50
CA ILE A 85 1.69 -1.12 -7.81
C ILE A 85 0.68 -2.25 -7.60
N PHE A 86 -0.61 -1.92 -7.52
CA PHE A 86 -1.74 -2.84 -7.54
C PHE A 86 -2.94 -2.18 -8.24
N SER A 87 -3.92 -2.99 -8.63
CA SER A 87 -5.08 -2.64 -9.46
C SER A 87 -6.39 -3.13 -8.84
N ASP A 88 -7.50 -2.41 -9.05
CA ASP A 88 -8.83 -2.90 -8.69
C ASP A 88 -9.29 -3.93 -9.75
N ILE A 89 -9.90 -5.02 -9.30
CA ILE A 89 -10.41 -6.08 -10.18
C ILE A 89 -11.74 -5.67 -10.82
N LYS A 90 -12.49 -4.79 -10.17
CA LYS A 90 -13.66 -4.13 -10.76
C LYS A 90 -13.17 -2.91 -11.53
N ASP A 91 -12.68 -3.13 -12.75
CA ASP A 91 -12.52 -2.05 -13.73
C ASP A 91 -13.93 -1.63 -14.19
N ASP A 92 -14.62 -0.85 -13.36
CA ASP A 92 -15.89 -0.23 -13.71
C ASP A 92 -15.66 1.28 -13.77
N SER A 93 -14.96 1.68 -14.85
CA SER A 93 -15.18 2.88 -15.68
C SER A 93 -15.49 4.25 -15.05
N LYS A 94 -15.33 4.46 -13.75
CA LYS A 94 -15.40 5.78 -13.14
C LYS A 94 -14.06 6.11 -12.53
N ARG A 95 -13.40 7.09 -13.14
CA ARG A 95 -12.34 7.88 -12.50
C ARG A 95 -12.94 8.51 -11.26
N THR A 96 -13.00 7.78 -10.16
CA THR A 96 -13.35 8.37 -8.88
C THR A 96 -12.10 9.08 -8.41
N ASP A 97 -12.22 10.39 -8.21
CA ASP A 97 -11.12 11.22 -7.75
C ASP A 97 -10.47 10.55 -6.54
N ALA A 98 -9.19 10.20 -6.68
CA ALA A 98 -8.40 9.44 -5.70
C ALA A 98 -8.20 10.18 -4.35
N SER A 99 -8.90 11.30 -4.17
CA SER A 99 -8.80 12.19 -3.02
C SER A 99 -9.72 11.78 -1.86
N ASP A 100 -10.73 10.93 -2.07
CA ASP A 100 -11.61 10.54 -0.97
C ASP A 100 -11.08 9.28 -0.24
N PRO A 101 -10.64 9.40 1.04
CA PRO A 101 -10.09 8.30 1.80
C PRO A 101 -11.11 7.19 2.09
N LYS A 102 -12.42 7.44 1.90
CA LYS A 102 -13.46 6.45 2.15
C LYS A 102 -13.59 5.42 1.03
N GLN A 103 -13.15 5.73 -0.19
CA GLN A 103 -13.28 4.82 -1.34
C GLN A 103 -12.42 3.55 -1.19
N PHE A 104 -11.33 3.65 -0.44
CA PHE A 104 -10.50 2.48 -0.13
C PHE A 104 -11.20 1.57 0.90
N LEU A 105 -12.27 1.99 1.60
CA LEU A 105 -12.94 1.19 2.63
C LEU A 105 -14.06 0.29 2.09
N ASP A 106 -14.44 0.40 0.82
CA ASP A 106 -15.66 -0.22 0.26
C ASP A 106 -15.57 -1.73 -0.10
N ASN A 107 -14.92 -2.56 0.73
CA ASN A 107 -14.76 -4.01 0.50
C ASN A 107 -14.25 -4.37 -0.92
N LYS A 108 -13.51 -3.45 -1.55
CA LYS A 108 -12.96 -3.63 -2.89
C LYS A 108 -11.89 -4.72 -2.88
N ILE A 109 -11.82 -5.45 -4.00
CA ILE A 109 -10.84 -6.53 -4.19
C ILE A 109 -9.79 -6.04 -5.18
N PHE A 110 -8.54 -6.09 -4.75
CA PHE A 110 -7.39 -5.64 -5.53
C PHE A 110 -6.49 -6.82 -5.91
N LYS A 111 -5.74 -6.63 -6.99
CA LYS A 111 -4.73 -7.53 -7.52
C LYS A 111 -3.44 -6.78 -7.84
#